data_AF-A0A661SVA4-F1
#
_entry.id   AF-A0A661SVA4-F1
#
_cell.length_a   1.000
_cell.length_b   1.000
_cell.length_c   1.000
_cell.angle_alpha   90.00
_cell.angle_beta   90.00
_cell.angle_gamma   90.00
#
_symmetry.space_group_name_H-M   'P 1'
#
loop_
_entity.id
_entity.type
_entity.pdbx_description
1 polymer ?
#
loop_
_entity_poly.entity_id
_entity_poly.type
_entity_poly.pdbx_seq_one_letter_code
_entity_poly.pdbx_strand_id
1 'polypeptide(L)'
;MCENIKSFAVTPVKVEGEIIGVLVTASRRPGYFHSRFNDVIYIIGNQIGMAIRISQLYEEIFGFNQALEKKVAERTRELEEKTARLVAAERLATLGMMSRRIAHEFRNSLTVVGGFARRLDEKTDPEDPRRKYVEVIVDEVKVLEKKVAEIIGEGAP
;
A
#
# COMPACT_ATOMS: atom_id res chain seq x y z
N MET A 1 33.64 43.21 28.40
CA MET A 1 33.85 43.14 26.92
C MET A 1 33.40 44.38 26.15
N CYS A 2 32.89 45.44 26.79
CA CYS A 2 32.40 46.65 26.11
C CYS A 2 33.24 47.91 26.40
N GLU A 3 34.44 47.77 26.96
CA GLU A 3 35.29 48.93 27.18
C GLU A 3 35.84 49.43 25.83
N ASN A 4 35.73 50.74 25.61
CA ASN A 4 36.27 51.48 24.47
C ASN A 4 35.45 51.46 23.16
N ILE A 5 34.15 51.14 23.18
CA ILE A 5 33.24 51.44 22.04
C ILE A 5 32.97 52.94 22.01
N LYS A 6 33.21 53.59 20.87
CA LYS A 6 33.06 55.06 20.70
C LYS A 6 32.01 55.44 19.65
N SER A 7 31.48 54.49 18.89
CA SER A 7 30.33 54.67 18.01
C SER A 7 29.66 53.32 17.71
N PHE A 8 28.38 53.34 17.33
CA PHE A 8 27.63 52.17 16.90
C PHE A 8 26.60 52.56 15.84
N ALA A 9 26.20 51.59 15.02
CA ALA A 9 25.06 51.70 14.12
C ALA A 9 24.17 50.47 14.27
N VAL A 10 22.86 50.72 14.19
CA VAL A 10 21.83 49.69 14.27
C VAL A 10 21.06 49.71 12.96
N THR A 11 20.91 48.54 12.35
CA THR A 11 20.00 48.37 11.21
C THR A 11 18.99 47.28 11.50
N PRO A 12 17.72 47.43 11.07
CA PRO A 12 16.79 46.32 11.10
C PRO A 12 17.23 45.23 10.11
N VAL A 13 16.97 43.99 10.48
CA VAL A 13 16.98 42.83 9.58
C VAL A 13 15.53 42.58 9.18
N LYS A 14 15.22 42.74 7.88
CA LYS A 14 13.85 42.66 7.37
C LYS A 14 13.64 41.46 6.45
N VAL A 15 12.45 40.87 6.51
CA VAL A 15 11.95 39.86 5.59
C VAL A 15 10.55 40.28 5.17
N GLU A 16 10.28 40.40 3.86
CA GLU A 16 8.96 40.74 3.32
C GLU A 16 8.33 42.02 3.94
N GLY A 17 9.16 42.95 4.42
CA GLY A 17 8.73 44.19 5.07
C GLY A 17 8.62 44.13 6.59
N GLU A 18 8.65 42.94 7.19
CA GLU A 18 8.64 42.73 8.64
C GLU A 18 10.06 42.72 9.22
N ILE A 19 10.25 43.32 10.40
CA ILE A 19 11.53 43.32 11.11
C ILE A 19 11.61 42.05 11.94
N ILE A 20 12.52 41.14 11.56
CA ILE A 20 12.75 39.86 12.26
C ILE A 20 13.93 39.94 13.25
N GLY A 21 14.68 41.05 13.25
CA GLY A 21 15.80 41.24 14.14
C GLY A 21 16.52 42.58 13.93
N VAL A 22 17.61 42.77 14.65
CA VAL A 22 18.47 43.94 14.54
C VAL A 22 19.93 43.51 14.40
N LEU A 23 20.64 44.12 13.44
CA LEU A 23 22.08 44.00 13.32
C LEU A 23 22.71 45.22 13.97
N VAL A 24 23.48 44.98 15.03
CA VAL A 24 24.23 46.00 15.76
C VAL A 24 25.69 45.91 15.33
N THR A 25 26.23 47.02 14.86
CA THR A 25 27.64 47.17 14.51
C THR A 25 28.26 48.21 15.43
N ALA A 26 29.44 47.93 15.97
CA ALA A 26 30.11 48.80 16.93
C ALA A 26 31.55 49.09 16.50
N SER A 27 32.04 50.30 16.77
CA SER A 27 33.40 50.73 16.45
C SER A 27 34.04 51.48 17.61
N ARG A 28 35.37 51.32 17.73
CA ARG A 28 36.19 52.08 18.69
C ARG A 28 36.60 53.45 18.14
N ARG A 29 36.31 53.74 16.87
CA ARG A 29 36.58 55.05 16.25
C ARG A 29 35.34 55.95 16.40
N PRO A 30 35.47 57.18 16.92
CA PRO A 30 34.36 58.12 16.97
C PRO A 30 33.97 58.52 15.54
N GLY A 31 32.67 58.68 15.27
CA GLY A 31 32.15 59.11 13.96
C GLY A 31 32.37 58.13 12.81
N TYR A 32 32.65 56.85 13.09
CA TYR A 32 32.96 55.84 12.06
C TYR A 32 31.79 55.57 11.10
N PHE A 33 30.56 55.59 11.62
CA PHE A 33 29.34 55.32 10.85
C PHE A 33 28.81 56.61 10.22
N HIS A 34 29.34 56.98 9.05
CA HIS A 34 28.86 58.10 8.24
C HIS A 34 27.73 57.67 7.27
N SER A 35 27.03 58.63 6.66
CA SER A 35 25.84 58.38 5.82
C SER A 35 26.01 57.27 4.77
N ARG A 36 27.09 57.29 3.98
CA ARG A 36 27.40 56.26 2.97
C ARG A 36 27.61 54.84 3.54
N PHE A 37 28.01 54.73 4.81
CA PHE A 37 28.21 53.44 5.48
C PHE A 37 26.89 52.86 6.01
N ASN A 38 25.92 53.72 6.35
CA ASN A 38 24.58 53.29 6.76
C ASN A 38 23.83 52.57 5.63
N ASP A 39 23.97 53.03 4.38
CA ASP A 39 23.34 52.38 3.22
C ASP A 39 23.86 50.96 3.03
N VAL A 40 25.17 50.75 3.19
CA VAL A 40 25.81 49.43 3.07
C VAL A 40 25.33 48.50 4.19
N ILE A 41 25.29 48.97 5.43
CA ILE A 41 24.80 48.16 6.56
C ILE A 41 23.32 47.82 6.38
N TYR A 42 22.50 48.73 5.87
CA TYR A 42 21.09 48.47 5.58
C TYR A 42 20.90 47.38 4.51
N ILE A 43 21.70 47.41 3.44
CA ILE A 43 21.71 46.36 2.41
C ILE A 43 22.08 45.01 3.04
N ILE A 44 23.13 44.96 3.86
CA ILE A 44 23.55 43.74 4.55
C ILE A 44 22.45 43.21 5.48
N GLY A 45 21.80 44.09 6.24
CA GLY A 45 20.67 43.72 7.10
C GLY A 45 19.53 43.05 6.34
N ASN A 46 19.17 43.57 5.16
CA ASN A 46 18.16 42.95 4.30
C ASN A 46 18.63 41.61 3.72
N GLN A 47 19.90 41.49 3.29
CA GLN A 47 20.44 40.24 2.76
C GLN A 47 20.50 39.14 3.82
N ILE A 48 20.85 39.49 5.07
CA ILE A 48 20.79 38.56 6.22
C ILE A 48 19.36 38.08 6.44
N GLY A 49 18.38 38.99 6.38
CA GLY A 49 16.97 38.62 6.53
C GLY A 49 16.54 37.60 5.48
N MET A 50 16.85 37.88 4.21
CA MET A 50 16.57 36.95 3.12
C MET A 50 17.27 35.59 3.29
N ALA A 51 18.53 35.58 3.72
CA ALA A 51 19.26 34.33 3.97
C ALA A 51 18.61 33.50 5.08
N ILE A 52 18.19 34.13 6.18
CA ILE A 52 17.46 33.45 7.27
C ILE A 52 16.15 32.86 6.74
N ARG A 53 15.38 33.63 5.97
CA ARG A 53 14.13 33.16 5.35
C ARG A 53 14.35 31.96 4.44
N ILE A 54 15.40 32.01 3.62
CA ILE A 54 15.77 30.90 2.72
C ILE A 54 16.07 29.64 3.54
N SER A 55 16.88 29.75 4.61
CA SER A 55 17.18 28.62 5.48
C SER A 55 15.93 28.02 6.13
N GLN A 56 15.02 28.85 6.64
CA GLN A 56 13.75 28.38 7.21
C GLN A 56 12.88 27.64 6.19
N LEU A 57 12.74 28.19 4.98
CA LEU A 57 11.99 27.53 3.89
C LEU A 57 12.61 26.19 3.50
N TYR A 58 13.94 26.10 3.48
CA TYR A 58 14.62 24.82 3.21
C TYR A 58 14.35 23.78 4.29
N GLU A 59 14.35 24.17 5.57
CA GLU A 59 14.00 23.27 6.68
C GLU A 59 12.55 22.79 6.60
N GLU A 60 11.61 23.69 6.26
CA GLU A 60 10.21 23.34 6.05
C GLU A 60 10.04 22.34 4.90
N ILE A 61 10.63 22.62 3.74
CA ILE A 61 10.60 21.72 2.58
C ILE A 61 11.18 20.35 2.94
N PHE A 62 12.31 20.33 3.65
CA PHE A 62 12.93 19.08 4.06
C PHE A 62 12.04 18.27 5.01
N GLY A 63 11.43 18.93 5.99
CA GLY A 63 10.47 18.31 6.91
C GLY A 63 9.24 17.76 6.17
N PHE A 64 8.68 18.53 5.25
CA PHE A 64 7.54 18.08 4.43
C PHE A 64 7.89 16.90 3.55
N ASN A 65 9.05 16.91 2.89
CA ASN A 65 9.51 15.78 2.07
C ASN A 65 9.63 14.51 2.91
N GLN A 66 10.27 14.57 4.07
CA GLN A 66 10.41 13.41 4.95
C GLN A 66 9.06 12.87 5.43
N ALA A 67 8.13 13.76 5.82
CA ALA A 67 6.79 13.37 6.23
C ALA A 67 6.00 12.74 5.07
N LEU A 68 6.14 13.28 3.86
CA LEU A 68 5.48 12.77 2.67
C LEU A 68 6.04 11.40 2.27
N GLU A 69 7.36 11.22 2.28
CA GLU A 69 8.01 9.94 2.02
C GLU A 69 7.53 8.86 2.98
N LYS A 70 7.45 9.18 4.28
CA LYS A 70 6.91 8.26 5.28
C LYS A 70 5.47 7.88 4.97
N LYS A 71 4.62 8.86 4.64
CA LYS A 71 3.22 8.62 4.30
C LYS A 71 3.06 7.80 3.02
N VAL A 72 3.90 8.04 2.02
CA VAL A 72 3.95 7.25 0.78
C VAL A 72 4.31 5.81 1.10
N ALA A 73 5.36 5.57 1.89
CA ALA A 73 5.76 4.21 2.28
C ALA A 73 4.64 3.47 3.04
N GLU A 74 3.99 4.13 4.00
CA GLU A 74 2.86 3.57 4.75
C GLU A 74 1.68 3.20 3.83
N ARG A 75 1.31 4.09 2.91
CA ARG A 75 0.18 3.88 2.00
C ARG A 75 0.48 2.84 0.92
N THR A 76 1.72 2.79 0.41
CA THR A 76 2.15 1.74 -0.51
C THR A 76 2.04 0.38 0.14
N ARG A 77 2.53 0.23 1.38
CA ARG A 77 2.40 -1.02 2.13
C ARG A 77 0.95 -1.43 2.36
N GLU A 78 0.09 -0.49 2.77
CA GLU A 78 -1.35 -0.75 2.95
C GLU A 78 -2.01 -1.21 1.64
N LEU A 79 -1.63 -0.61 0.51
CA LEU A 79 -2.14 -0.96 -0.80
C LEU A 79 -1.67 -2.35 -1.26
N GLU A 80 -0.39 -2.68 -1.04
CA GLU A 80 0.16 -4.01 -1.31
C GLU A 80 -0.55 -5.10 -0.51
N GLU A 81 -0.77 -4.88 0.79
CA GLU A 81 -1.49 -5.81 1.66
C GLU A 81 -2.94 -6.03 1.20
N LYS A 82 -3.65 -4.97 0.81
CA LYS A 82 -5.01 -5.08 0.26
C LYS A 82 -5.04 -5.80 -1.08
N THR A 83 -4.09 -5.50 -1.95
CA THR A 83 -3.98 -6.14 -3.27
C THR A 83 -3.71 -7.63 -3.13
N ALA A 84 -2.80 -8.02 -2.23
CA ALA A 84 -2.52 -9.43 -1.95
C ALA A 84 -3.77 -10.17 -1.46
N ARG A 85 -4.58 -9.54 -0.58
CA ARG A 85 -5.85 -10.12 -0.10
C ARG A 85 -6.88 -10.26 -1.23
N LEU A 86 -7.00 -9.26 -2.10
CA LEU A 86 -7.93 -9.33 -3.25
C LEU A 86 -7.52 -10.44 -4.21
N VAL A 87 -6.24 -10.54 -4.55
CA VAL A 87 -5.73 -11.62 -5.42
C VAL A 87 -5.97 -13.00 -4.80
N ALA A 88 -5.77 -13.14 -3.48
CA ALA A 88 -6.06 -14.40 -2.80
C ALA A 88 -7.56 -14.75 -2.84
N ALA A 89 -8.44 -13.76 -2.59
CA ALA A 89 -9.88 -13.95 -2.64
C ALA A 89 -10.37 -14.29 -4.06
N GLU A 90 -9.85 -13.62 -5.09
CA GLU A 90 -10.18 -13.88 -6.50
C GLU A 90 -9.78 -15.30 -6.92
N ARG A 91 -8.60 -15.77 -6.49
CA ARG A 91 -8.15 -17.16 -6.73
C ARG A 91 -9.09 -18.17 -6.11
N LEU A 92 -9.49 -17.96 -4.85
CA LEU A 92 -10.44 -18.85 -4.16
C LEU A 92 -11.82 -18.84 -4.81
N ALA A 93 -12.33 -17.66 -5.19
CA ALA A 93 -13.60 -17.53 -5.90
C ALA A 93 -13.56 -18.26 -7.25
N THR A 94 -12.49 -18.07 -8.02
CA THR A 94 -12.28 -18.75 -9.30
C THR A 94 -12.21 -20.27 -9.10
N LEU A 95 -11.46 -20.74 -8.11
CA LEU A 95 -11.38 -22.16 -7.78
C LEU A 95 -12.75 -22.72 -7.40
N GLY A 96 -13.53 -22.02 -6.56
CA GLY A 96 -14.89 -22.44 -6.20
C GLY A 96 -15.83 -22.52 -7.40
N MET A 97 -15.77 -21.55 -8.33
CA MET A 97 -16.54 -21.58 -9.57
C MET A 97 -16.13 -22.76 -10.47
N MET A 98 -14.83 -23.00 -10.63
CA MET A 98 -14.32 -24.11 -11.44
C MET A 98 -14.68 -25.46 -10.82
N SER A 99 -14.51 -25.64 -9.50
CA SER A 99 -14.90 -26.84 -8.78
C SER A 99 -16.38 -27.16 -8.95
N ARG A 100 -17.26 -26.14 -8.84
CA ARG A 100 -18.71 -26.31 -9.07
C ARG A 100 -19.01 -26.79 -10.50
N ARG A 101 -18.33 -26.22 -11.50
CA ARG A 101 -18.49 -26.61 -12.90
C ARG A 101 -18.00 -28.03 -13.16
N ILE A 102 -16.79 -28.38 -12.70
CA ILE A 102 -16.21 -29.72 -12.83
C ILE A 102 -17.11 -30.76 -12.15
N ALA A 103 -17.61 -30.46 -10.95
CA ALA A 103 -18.47 -31.37 -10.22
C ALA A 103 -19.83 -31.57 -10.93
N HIS A 104 -20.37 -30.54 -11.59
CA HIS A 104 -21.55 -30.69 -12.44
C HIS A 104 -21.26 -31.62 -13.64
N GLU A 105 -20.11 -31.46 -14.30
CA GLU A 105 -19.72 -32.31 -15.42
C GLU A 105 -19.50 -33.78 -14.99
N PHE A 106 -18.90 -34.02 -13.83
CA PHE A 106 -18.78 -35.37 -13.26
C PHE A 106 -20.12 -35.97 -12.88
N ARG A 107 -21.02 -35.20 -12.24
CA ARG A 107 -22.36 -35.70 -11.94
C ARG A 107 -23.09 -36.13 -13.21
N ASN A 108 -22.95 -35.35 -14.29
CA ASN A 108 -23.55 -35.69 -15.58
C ASN A 108 -22.99 -37.01 -16.14
N SER A 109 -21.67 -37.20 -16.17
CA SER A 109 -21.05 -38.43 -16.70
C SER A 109 -21.37 -39.65 -15.83
N LEU A 110 -21.34 -39.51 -14.51
CA LEU A 110 -21.70 -40.56 -13.56
C LEU A 110 -23.18 -40.93 -13.66
N THR A 111 -24.09 -39.97 -13.89
CA THR A 111 -25.51 -40.24 -14.10
C THR A 111 -25.72 -41.16 -15.31
N VAL A 112 -25.00 -40.90 -16.41
CA VAL A 112 -25.06 -41.71 -17.63
C VAL A 112 -24.47 -43.09 -17.39
N VAL A 113 -23.24 -43.17 -16.87
CA VAL A 113 -22.53 -44.44 -16.62
C VAL A 113 -23.27 -45.30 -15.59
N GLY A 114 -23.74 -44.70 -14.50
CA GLY A 114 -24.53 -45.36 -13.47
C GLY A 114 -25.88 -45.85 -13.97
N GLY A 115 -26.51 -45.10 -14.88
CA GLY A 115 -27.71 -45.57 -15.58
C GLY A 115 -27.46 -46.83 -16.40
N PHE A 116 -26.35 -46.91 -17.14
CA PHE A 116 -25.99 -48.11 -17.88
C PHE A 116 -25.55 -49.26 -16.97
N ALA A 117 -24.77 -48.99 -15.92
CA ALA A 117 -24.33 -49.99 -14.95
C ALA A 117 -25.51 -50.65 -14.23
N ARG A 118 -26.49 -49.86 -13.76
CA ARG A 118 -27.72 -50.39 -13.14
C ARG A 118 -28.54 -51.25 -14.11
N ARG A 119 -28.67 -50.84 -15.37
CA ARG A 119 -29.34 -51.68 -16.39
C ARG A 119 -28.61 -52.98 -16.70
N LEU A 120 -27.27 -52.96 -16.70
CA LEU A 120 -26.47 -54.17 -16.85
C LEU A 120 -26.68 -55.10 -15.65
N ASP A 121 -26.71 -54.53 -14.45
CA ASP A 121 -26.99 -55.28 -13.23
C ASP A 121 -28.37 -55.94 -13.29
N GLU A 122 -29.43 -55.18 -13.60
CA GLU A 122 -30.79 -55.72 -13.74
C GLU A 122 -30.92 -56.85 -14.78
N LYS A 123 -30.08 -56.87 -15.81
CA LYS A 123 -30.10 -57.86 -16.90
C LYS A 123 -29.13 -59.03 -16.74
N THR A 124 -28.22 -58.97 -15.75
CA THR A 124 -27.23 -60.03 -15.53
C THR A 124 -27.82 -61.08 -14.61
N ASP A 125 -27.85 -62.33 -15.10
CA ASP A 125 -28.36 -63.49 -14.36
C ASP A 125 -27.60 -63.67 -13.02
N PRO A 126 -28.27 -64.04 -11.91
CA PRO A 126 -27.61 -64.29 -10.63
C PRO A 126 -26.47 -65.32 -10.68
N GLU A 127 -26.55 -66.30 -11.57
CA GLU A 127 -25.55 -67.36 -11.74
C GLU A 127 -24.45 -66.99 -12.76
N ASP A 128 -24.54 -65.82 -13.41
CA ASP A 128 -23.52 -65.35 -14.35
C ASP A 128 -22.22 -65.01 -13.59
N PRO A 129 -21.06 -65.60 -13.94
CA PRO A 129 -19.78 -65.27 -13.32
C PRO A 129 -19.43 -63.77 -13.38
N ARG A 130 -20.02 -63.03 -14.33
CA ARG A 130 -19.82 -61.58 -14.51
C ARG A 130 -20.60 -60.73 -13.51
N ARG A 131 -21.61 -61.29 -12.84
CA ARG A 131 -22.46 -60.61 -11.87
C ARG A 131 -21.66 -59.83 -10.82
N LYS A 132 -20.63 -60.48 -10.26
CA LYS A 132 -19.74 -59.88 -9.26
C LYS A 132 -19.01 -58.63 -9.77
N TYR A 133 -18.63 -58.59 -11.05
CA TYR A 133 -17.99 -57.40 -11.62
C TYR A 133 -18.99 -56.27 -11.85
N VAL A 134 -20.21 -56.59 -12.27
CA VAL A 134 -21.27 -55.60 -12.49
C VAL A 134 -21.68 -54.92 -11.18
N GLU A 135 -21.83 -55.70 -10.11
CA GLU A 135 -22.13 -55.18 -8.77
C GLU A 135 -21.05 -54.20 -8.27
N VAL A 136 -19.77 -54.56 -8.43
CA VAL A 136 -18.64 -53.68 -8.10
C VAL A 136 -18.69 -52.37 -8.90
N ILE A 137 -19.01 -52.42 -10.20
CA ILE A 137 -19.12 -51.21 -11.02
C ILE A 137 -20.26 -50.32 -10.53
N VAL A 138 -21.43 -50.89 -10.22
CA VAL A 138 -22.58 -50.14 -9.71
C VAL A 138 -22.25 -49.47 -8.38
N ASP A 139 -21.61 -50.20 -7.47
CA ASP A 139 -21.26 -49.67 -6.15
C ASP A 139 -20.15 -48.60 -6.24
N GLU A 140 -19.16 -48.78 -7.12
CA GLU A 140 -18.14 -47.75 -7.33
C GLU A 140 -18.73 -46.46 -7.92
N VAL A 141 -19.68 -46.57 -8.86
CA VAL A 141 -20.38 -45.39 -9.38
C VAL A 141 -21.17 -44.67 -8.28
N LYS A 142 -21.87 -45.40 -7.39
CA LYS A 142 -22.55 -44.78 -6.24
C LYS A 142 -21.57 -44.07 -5.30
N VAL A 143 -20.41 -44.66 -5.04
CA VAL A 143 -19.36 -44.05 -4.22
C VAL A 143 -18.86 -42.76 -4.86
N LEU A 144 -18.62 -42.75 -6.17
CA LEU A 144 -18.20 -41.57 -6.92
C LEU A 144 -19.28 -40.49 -6.93
N GLU A 145 -20.55 -40.84 -7.14
CA GLU A 145 -21.68 -39.91 -7.07
C GLU A 145 -21.74 -39.20 -5.70
N LYS A 146 -21.53 -39.95 -4.61
CA LYS A 146 -21.48 -39.41 -3.25
C LYS A 146 -20.29 -38.46 -3.03
N LYS A 147 -19.08 -38.86 -3.43
CA LYS A 147 -17.86 -38.03 -3.31
C LYS A 147 -18.00 -36.71 -4.09
N VAL A 148 -18.56 -36.75 -5.30
CA VAL A 148 -18.80 -35.54 -6.10
C VAL A 148 -19.84 -34.62 -5.45
N ALA A 149 -20.84 -35.18 -4.77
CA ALA A 149 -21.82 -34.39 -4.01
C ALA A 149 -21.19 -33.70 -2.78
N GLU A 150 -20.28 -34.37 -2.07
CA GLU A 150 -19.55 -33.81 -0.92
C GLU A 150 -18.67 -32.61 -1.34
N ILE A 151 -17.95 -32.71 -2.47
CA ILE A 151 -17.13 -31.61 -3.03
C ILE A 151 -17.95 -30.33 -3.31
N ILE A 152 -19.24 -30.47 -3.63
CA ILE A 152 -20.14 -29.33 -3.87
C ILE A 152 -20.72 -28.80 -2.54
N GLY A 153 -20.93 -29.67 -1.55
CA GLY A 153 -21.53 -29.34 -0.26
C GLY A 153 -20.61 -28.56 0.69
N GLU A 154 -19.29 -28.70 0.58
CA GLU A 154 -18.32 -28.02 1.44
C GLU A 154 -17.82 -26.66 0.89
N GLY A 155 -18.32 -26.23 -0.27
CA GLY A 155 -17.88 -25.02 -0.97
C GLY A 155 -18.84 -23.82 -0.91
N ALA A 156 -19.80 -23.80 0.02
CA ALA A 156 -20.71 -22.67 0.21
C ALA A 156 -20.20 -21.76 1.36
N PRO A 157 -20.02 -20.44 1.14
CA PRO A 157 -20.12 -19.49 2.25
C PRO A 157 -21.56 -19.43 2.80
#